data_AF-A0A5P1ECW5-F1
#
_entry.id   AF-A0A5P1ECW5-F1
#
_cell.length_a   1.000
_cell.length_b   1.000
_cell.length_c   1.000
_cell.angle_alpha   90.00
_cell.angle_beta   90.00
_cell.angle_gamma   90.00
#
_symmetry.space_group_name_H-M   'P 1'
#
loop_
_entity.id
_entity.type
_entity.pdbx_description
1 polymer ?
#
loop_
_entity_poly.entity_id
_entity_poly.type
_entity_poly.pdbx_seq_one_letter_code
_entity_poly.pdbx_strand_id
1 'polypeptide(L)'
;MTQKGNLFKGIKKNKSIPPNRHGKVPCTRKGKRFVKPSKITNDMETNRELSKFINHCNEIKAATQANKEGGQLAIVKPEPSNTEKGKQSISKEA
;
A
#
# COMPACT_ATOMS: atom_id res chain seq x y z
N MET A 1 -27.30 -41.12 -33.07
CA MET A 1 -26.09 -41.13 -32.22
C MET A 1 -25.32 -39.83 -32.48
N THR A 2 -25.62 -38.76 -31.73
CA THR A 2 -25.05 -37.41 -32.00
C THR A 2 -24.07 -36.99 -30.92
N GLN A 3 -22.79 -37.04 -31.30
CA GLN A 3 -21.56 -36.84 -30.54
C GLN A 3 -21.28 -35.35 -30.20
N LYS A 4 -22.20 -34.61 -29.57
CA LYS A 4 -21.97 -33.16 -29.27
C LYS A 4 -22.50 -32.65 -27.92
N GLY A 5 -22.57 -33.50 -26.89
CA GLY A 5 -23.03 -33.08 -25.55
C GLY A 5 -22.18 -31.99 -24.88
N ASN A 6 -20.86 -31.98 -25.14
CA ASN A 6 -19.92 -31.08 -24.44
C ASN A 6 -19.53 -29.83 -25.26
N LEU A 7 -20.17 -29.57 -26.40
CA LEU A 7 -19.77 -28.49 -27.31
C LEU A 7 -20.51 -27.16 -27.09
N PHE A 8 -21.47 -27.10 -26.16
CA PHE A 8 -22.30 -25.90 -25.99
C PHE A 8 -21.92 -25.01 -24.80
N LYS A 9 -22.02 -23.72 -25.13
CA LYS A 9 -21.81 -22.48 -24.37
C LYS A 9 -22.19 -22.57 -22.89
N GLY A 10 -21.24 -22.24 -22.01
CA GLY A 10 -21.46 -22.16 -20.56
C GLY A 10 -20.23 -22.48 -19.72
N ILE A 11 -19.23 -23.17 -20.29
CA ILE A 11 -17.97 -23.46 -19.59
C ILE A 11 -17.19 -22.15 -19.39
N LYS A 12 -17.03 -21.72 -18.13
CA LYS A 12 -16.14 -20.62 -17.76
C LYS A 12 -14.72 -21.03 -18.14
N LYS A 13 -14.24 -20.55 -19.29
CA LYS A 13 -12.85 -20.75 -19.71
C LYS A 13 -11.95 -20.05 -18.70
N ASN A 14 -11.17 -20.82 -17.94
CA ASN A 14 -10.10 -20.25 -17.14
C ASN A 14 -9.16 -19.50 -18.10
N LYS A 15 -8.98 -18.19 -17.87
CA LYS A 15 -8.07 -17.35 -18.67
C LYS A 15 -6.63 -17.71 -18.29
N SER A 16 -6.19 -18.90 -18.68
CA SER A 16 -4.79 -19.30 -18.62
C SER A 16 -4.04 -18.55 -19.72
N ILE A 17 -2.86 -18.03 -19.41
CA ILE A 17 -2.03 -17.32 -20.39
C ILE A 17 -1.60 -18.37 -21.42
N PRO A 18 -1.90 -18.18 -22.71
CA PRO A 18 -1.52 -19.15 -23.73
C PRO A 18 0.01 -19.27 -23.78
N PRO A 19 0.55 -20.50 -23.92
CA PRO A 19 1.98 -20.68 -24.11
C PRO A 19 2.44 -19.97 -25.39
N ASN A 20 3.72 -19.57 -25.43
CA ASN A 20 4.33 -19.04 -26.65
C ASN A 20 4.28 -20.11 -27.77
N ARG A 21 4.49 -19.73 -29.04
CA ARG A 21 4.51 -20.63 -30.22
C ARG A 21 5.36 -21.90 -30.04
N HIS A 22 6.32 -21.89 -29.13
CA HIS A 22 7.19 -23.04 -28.79
C HIS A 22 6.79 -23.77 -27.50
N GLY A 23 5.57 -23.60 -27.00
CA GLY A 23 5.09 -24.27 -25.78
C GLY A 23 5.66 -23.74 -24.46
N LYS A 24 6.63 -22.83 -24.51
CA LYS A 24 7.26 -22.25 -23.32
C LYS A 24 6.28 -21.31 -22.61
N VAL A 25 6.15 -21.47 -21.30
CA VAL A 25 5.43 -20.51 -20.45
C VAL A 25 6.12 -19.15 -20.59
N PRO A 26 5.39 -18.05 -20.88
CA PRO A 26 6.01 -16.75 -21.03
C PRO A 26 6.76 -16.37 -19.75
N CYS A 27 8.09 -16.35 -19.83
CA CYS A 27 8.94 -15.83 -18.76
C CYS A 27 8.66 -14.34 -18.66
N THR A 28 8.05 -13.95 -17.56
CA THR A 28 7.73 -12.56 -17.35
C THR A 28 8.96 -11.84 -16.83
N ARG A 29 9.41 -10.82 -17.57
CA ARG A 29 10.48 -9.92 -17.16
C ARG A 29 10.21 -9.32 -15.76
N LYS A 30 11.27 -9.10 -14.97
CA LYS A 30 11.17 -8.40 -13.67
C LYS A 30 10.35 -7.11 -13.82
N GLY A 31 9.47 -6.83 -12.85
CA GLY A 31 8.44 -5.79 -12.94
C GLY A 31 7.08 -6.28 -13.46
N LYS A 32 6.78 -7.58 -13.31
CA LYS A 32 5.50 -8.23 -13.67
C LYS A 32 4.30 -7.34 -13.29
N ARG A 33 3.42 -7.10 -14.28
CA ARG A 33 2.13 -6.44 -14.14
C ARG A 33 1.47 -6.84 -12.82
N PHE A 34 1.11 -5.84 -12.00
CA PHE A 34 0.28 -6.04 -10.83
C PHE A 34 -1.09 -6.59 -11.29
N VAL A 35 -1.22 -7.91 -11.24
CA VAL A 35 -2.50 -8.60 -11.45
C VAL A 35 -3.12 -8.73 -10.08
N LYS A 36 -4.23 -8.03 -9.86
CA LYS A 36 -4.99 -8.15 -8.61
C LYS A 36 -5.32 -9.64 -8.39
N PRO A 37 -5.11 -10.18 -7.18
CA PRO A 37 -5.46 -11.56 -6.89
C PRO A 37 -6.96 -11.75 -7.13
N SER A 38 -7.33 -12.86 -7.77
CA SER A 38 -8.73 -13.16 -8.10
C SER A 38 -9.56 -13.53 -6.88
N LYS A 39 -8.91 -13.91 -5.78
CA LYS A 39 -9.52 -14.18 -4.48
C LYS A 39 -8.69 -13.45 -3.42
N ILE A 40 -9.33 -12.57 -2.67
CA ILE A 40 -8.73 -11.90 -1.51
C ILE A 40 -9.13 -12.73 -0.29
N THR A 41 -8.14 -13.16 0.50
CA THR A 41 -8.37 -13.83 1.79
C THR A 41 -8.33 -12.79 2.91
N ASN A 42 -8.94 -13.09 4.05
CA ASN A 42 -8.95 -12.19 5.22
C ASN A 42 -7.51 -11.83 5.65
N ASP A 43 -6.59 -12.80 5.63
CA ASP A 43 -5.18 -12.56 5.95
C ASP A 43 -4.50 -11.58 4.97
N MET A 44 -4.91 -11.57 3.69
CA MET A 44 -4.36 -10.62 2.72
C MET A 44 -4.87 -9.20 2.98
N GLU A 45 -6.09 -9.07 3.50
CA GLU A 45 -6.67 -7.79 3.87
C GLU A 45 -6.02 -7.22 5.13
N THR A 46 -5.87 -8.02 6.18
CA THR A 46 -5.16 -7.62 7.41
C THR A 46 -3.71 -7.21 7.11
N ASN A 47 -2.98 -7.99 6.31
CA ASN A 47 -1.62 -7.64 5.88
C ASN A 47 -1.57 -6.34 5.07
N ARG A 48 -2.60 -6.05 4.27
CA ARG A 48 -2.70 -4.81 3.50
C ARG A 48 -2.95 -3.60 4.41
N GLU A 49 -3.80 -3.75 5.42
CA GLU A 49 -4.06 -2.70 6.42
C GLU A 49 -2.83 -2.41 7.27
N LEU A 50 -2.14 -3.45 7.75
CA LEU A 50 -0.88 -3.32 8.47
C LEU A 50 0.18 -2.60 7.64
N SER A 51 0.32 -2.99 6.37
CA SER A 51 1.29 -2.34 5.46
C SER A 51 0.97 -0.86 5.24
N LYS A 52 -0.32 -0.51 5.06
CA LYS A 52 -0.75 0.90 4.94
C LYS A 52 -0.44 1.69 6.19
N PHE A 53 -0.72 1.12 7.36
CA PHE A 53 -0.45 1.77 8.64
C PHE A 53 1.04 2.05 8.83
N ILE A 54 1.90 1.06 8.57
CA ILE A 54 3.35 1.21 8.66
C ILE A 54 3.85 2.31 7.71
N ASN A 55 3.37 2.33 6.47
CA ASN A 55 3.76 3.36 5.50
C ASN A 55 3.34 4.76 5.95
N HIS A 56 2.10 4.91 6.42
CA HIS A 56 1.62 6.18 6.97
C HIS A 56 2.47 6.68 8.15
N CYS A 57 2.82 5.80 9.08
CA CYS A 57 3.72 6.16 10.19
C CYS A 57 5.12 6.58 9.70
N ASN A 58 5.67 5.87 8.72
CA ASN A 58 6.98 6.21 8.15
C ASN A 58 6.95 7.56 7.40
N GLU A 59 5.88 7.81 6.64
CA GLU A 59 5.66 9.08 5.92
C GLU A 59 5.56 10.25 6.90
N ILE A 60 4.74 10.14 7.95
CA ILE A 60 4.62 11.17 8.99
C ILE A 60 5.95 11.40 9.69
N LYS A 61 6.68 10.33 10.02
CA LYS A 61 7.97 10.43 10.70
C LYS A 61 8.99 11.16 9.82
N ALA A 62 9.04 10.84 8.53
CA ALA A 62 9.89 11.52 7.57
C ALA A 62 9.51 13.00 7.41
N ALA A 63 8.21 13.30 7.27
CA ALA A 63 7.71 14.68 7.16
C ALA A 63 8.02 15.50 8.41
N THR A 64 7.83 14.93 9.60
CA THR A 64 8.13 15.58 10.89
C THR A 64 9.62 15.86 11.03
N GLN A 65 10.48 14.90 10.66
CA GLN A 65 11.92 15.09 10.71
C GLN A 65 12.37 16.20 9.75
N ALA A 66 11.86 16.20 8.51
CA ALA A 66 12.17 17.22 7.52
C ALA A 66 11.70 18.62 7.96
N ASN A 67 10.50 18.72 8.54
CA ASN A 67 9.98 19.98 9.09
C ASN A 67 10.83 20.50 10.27
N LYS A 68 11.37 19.60 11.10
CA LYS A 68 12.25 19.96 12.21
C LYS A 68 13.62 20.44 11.73
N GLU A 69 14.18 19.79 10.70
CA GLU A 69 15.48 20.13 10.12
C GLU A 69 15.44 21.32 9.16
N GLY A 70 14.26 21.67 8.62
CA GLY A 70 14.05 22.76 7.66
C GLY A 70 14.23 24.18 8.19
N GLY A 71 14.46 24.36 9.49
CA GLY A 71 14.81 25.65 10.09
C GLY A 71 13.89 26.81 9.66
N GLN A 72 14.49 27.97 9.39
CA GLN A 72 13.82 29.26 9.15
C GLN A 72 13.02 29.37 7.83
N LEU A 73 12.96 28.31 7.01
CA LEU A 73 12.29 28.31 5.70
C LEU A 73 11.08 27.36 5.63
N ALA A 74 10.50 26.99 6.78
CA ALA A 74 9.24 26.24 6.82
C ALA A 74 8.08 27.07 6.26
N ILE A 75 7.63 26.75 5.04
CA ILE A 75 6.48 27.39 4.37
C ILE A 75 5.14 26.90 4.96
N VAL A 76 5.15 25.75 5.64
CA VAL A 76 3.97 25.16 6.28
C VAL A 76 3.89 25.65 7.72
N LYS A 77 2.75 26.26 8.07
CA LYS A 77 2.44 26.62 9.46
C LYS A 77 2.36 25.32 10.29
N PRO A 78 3.19 25.14 11.32
CA PRO A 78 3.10 23.94 12.15
C PRO A 78 1.71 23.87 12.79
N GLU A 79 1.10 22.69 12.76
CA GLU A 79 -0.09 22.39 13.57
C GLU A 79 0.21 22.74 15.04
N PRO A 80 -0.73 23.33 15.79
CA PRO A 80 -0.49 23.63 17.19
C PRO A 80 -0.17 22.34 17.92
N SER A 81 1.07 22.25 18.41
CA SER A 81 1.47 21.23 19.34
C SER A 81 0.51 21.30 20.54
N ASN A 82 -0.26 20.24 20.77
CA ASN A 82 -0.90 19.98 22.05
C ASN A 82 0.19 19.70 23.10
N THR A 83 0.94 20.73 23.45
CA THR A 83 1.89 20.78 24.56
C THR A 83 1.69 22.10 25.30
N GLU A 84 0.44 22.42 25.62
CA GLU A 84 0.15 23.27 26.76
C GLU A 84 -0.24 22.35 27.91
N LYS A 85 0.72 22.06 28.81
CA LYS A 85 0.56 22.20 30.27
C LYS A 85 1.94 22.11 30.94
N GLY A 86 2.36 23.20 31.58
CA GLY A 86 3.20 23.11 32.77
C GLY A 86 4.65 23.57 32.68
N LYS A 87 4.90 24.83 32.31
CA LYS A 87 6.01 25.59 32.91
C LYS A 87 5.49 26.96 33.35
N GLN A 88 4.85 26.99 34.52
CA GLN A 88 4.72 28.22 35.27
C GLN A 88 6.08 28.53 35.88
N SER A 89 6.71 29.58 35.37
CA SER A 89 7.80 30.30 36.00
C SER A 89 7.34 30.83 37.36
N ILE A 90 7.96 30.37 38.45
CA ILE A 90 7.92 31.09 39.72
C ILE A 90 9.26 31.83 39.84
N SER A 91 9.20 33.12 39.56
CA SER A 91 10.17 34.11 40.01
C SER A 91 10.04 34.27 41.53
N LYS A 92 11.15 34.17 42.25
CA LYS A 92 11.32 34.82 43.56
C LYS A 92 12.65 35.58 43.55
N GLU A 93 12.53 36.91 43.56
CA GLU A 93 13.54 37.85 44.02
C GLU A 93 13.54 37.91 45.56
N ALA A 94 14.69 38.37 46.09
CA ALA A 94 15.04 38.75 47.46
C ALA A 94 15.32 37.61 48.47
#